data_AF-A0A8I0P9K5-F1
#
_entry.id   AF-A0A8I0P9K5-F1
#
_cell.length_a   1.000
_cell.length_b   1.000
_cell.length_c   1.000
_cell.angle_alpha   90.00
_cell.angle_beta   90.00
_cell.angle_gamma   90.00
#
_symmetry.space_group_name_H-M   'P 1'
#
loop_
_entity.id
_entity.type
_entity.pdbx_description
1 polymer ?
#
loop_
_entity_poly.entity_id
_entity_poly.type
_entity_poly.pdbx_seq_one_letter_code
_entity_poly.pdbx_strand_id
1 'polypeptide(L)'
;MKLAVLVAVLLIVGAVVAIVARRRSVDDPGPSSDLDAEADANRWVVRLGGGLAGIDVRAQAGAGGAAGESLTEATECLRTARAQLTRARTPDEYARVTRTAVEGLRHVGAARAALGMDTVPGVDGRAEEPSTVRSAISRPLDPAGRSGPPQRGSRDRVDPAAGASGRLFATGGLPPASY
;
A
#
# COMPACT_ATOMS: atom_id res chain seq x y z
N MET A 1 -53.24 -14.08 22.30
CA MET A 1 -51.85 -14.60 22.35
C MET A 1 -51.21 -14.70 20.97
N LYS A 2 -51.79 -15.43 19.98
CA LYS A 2 -51.22 -15.57 18.63
C LYS A 2 -50.92 -14.26 17.89
N LEU A 3 -51.82 -13.28 17.95
CA LEU A 3 -51.61 -11.96 17.33
C LEU A 3 -50.46 -11.17 17.97
N ALA A 4 -50.32 -11.23 19.30
CA ALA A 4 -49.24 -10.54 20.00
C ALA A 4 -47.86 -11.13 19.63
N VAL A 5 -47.77 -12.45 19.49
CA VAL A 5 -46.55 -13.12 19.02
C VAL A 5 -46.21 -12.72 17.58
N LEU A 6 -47.22 -12.64 16.70
CA LEU A 6 -47.02 -12.27 15.30
C LEU A 6 -46.51 -10.83 15.15
N VAL A 7 -47.06 -9.90 15.94
CA VAL A 7 -46.60 -8.50 15.98
C VAL A 7 -45.20 -8.39 16.56
N ALA A 8 -44.89 -9.14 17.62
CA ALA A 8 -43.55 -9.15 18.21
C ALA A 8 -42.48 -9.67 17.21
N VAL A 9 -42.79 -10.74 16.49
CA VAL A 9 -41.90 -11.28 15.44
C VAL A 9 -41.70 -10.26 14.31
N LEU A 10 -42.77 -9.60 13.87
CA LEU A 10 -42.67 -8.59 12.80
C LEU A 10 -41.80 -7.40 13.22
N LEU A 11 -41.89 -6.96 14.48
CA LEU A 11 -41.04 -5.89 15.02
C LEU A 11 -39.57 -6.30 15.09
N ILE A 12 -39.27 -7.54 15.51
CA ILE A 12 -37.90 -8.06 15.56
C ILE A 12 -37.32 -8.14 14.14
N VAL A 13 -38.07 -8.68 13.20
CA VAL A 13 -37.64 -8.77 11.79
C VAL A 13 -37.43 -7.36 11.21
N GLY A 14 -38.36 -6.43 11.44
CA GLY A 14 -38.24 -5.04 11.02
C GLY A 14 -37.01 -4.34 11.61
N ALA A 15 -36.74 -4.56 12.90
CA ALA A 15 -35.56 -4.01 13.57
C ALA A 15 -34.25 -4.57 13.01
N VAL A 16 -34.18 -5.88 12.77
CA VAL A 16 -32.99 -6.52 12.17
C VAL A 16 -32.75 -6.01 10.76
N VAL A 17 -33.80 -5.91 9.93
CA VAL A 17 -33.69 -5.35 8.57
C VAL A 17 -33.26 -3.89 8.61
N ALA A 18 -33.81 -3.08 9.52
CA ALA A 18 -33.44 -1.67 9.67
C ALA A 18 -31.99 -1.49 10.13
N ILE A 19 -31.49 -2.35 11.02
CA ILE A 19 -30.10 -2.31 11.50
C ILE A 19 -29.14 -2.70 10.37
N VAL A 20 -29.46 -3.73 9.58
CA VAL A 20 -28.62 -4.14 8.43
C VAL A 20 -28.62 -3.07 7.34
N ALA A 21 -29.78 -2.43 7.07
CA ALA A 21 -29.87 -1.32 6.13
C ALA A 21 -29.05 -0.12 6.61
N ARG A 22 -29.17 0.27 7.89
CA ARG A 22 -28.40 1.38 8.46
C ARG A 22 -26.90 1.12 8.45
N ARG A 23 -26.44 -0.11 8.75
CA ARG A 23 -25.01 -0.46 8.68
C ARG A 23 -24.42 -0.34 7.27
N ARG A 24 -25.23 -0.41 6.21
CA ARG A 24 -24.77 -0.14 4.83
C ARG A 24 -24.68 1.35 4.49
N SER A 25 -25.36 2.21 5.25
CA SER A 25 -25.47 3.65 4.96
C SER A 25 -24.62 4.54 5.89
N VAL A 26 -23.97 3.99 6.92
CA VAL A 26 -23.17 4.78 7.88
C VAL A 26 -21.81 5.22 7.29
N ASP A 27 -21.40 4.67 6.15
CA ASP A 27 -20.23 5.12 5.37
C ASP A 27 -20.61 6.05 4.20
N ASP A 28 -21.73 6.76 4.27
CA ASP A 28 -22.21 7.65 3.18
C ASP A 28 -21.84 9.12 3.48
N PRO A 29 -20.79 9.69 2.85
CA PRO A 29 -20.41 11.09 3.01
C PRO A 29 -21.37 12.00 2.22
N GLY A 30 -22.61 12.17 2.69
CA GLY A 30 -23.59 13.12 2.15
C GLY A 30 -24.03 12.82 0.71
N PRO A 31 -24.99 13.59 0.14
CA PRO A 31 -25.40 13.43 -1.24
C PRO A 31 -24.25 13.87 -2.16
N SER A 32 -23.33 12.96 -2.45
CA SER A 32 -22.31 13.12 -3.46
C SER A 32 -23.01 13.30 -4.80
N SER A 33 -22.69 14.37 -5.51
CA SER A 33 -23.18 14.55 -6.88
C SER A 33 -22.69 13.38 -7.75
N ASP A 34 -23.38 13.09 -8.84
CA ASP A 34 -22.98 12.05 -9.79
C ASP A 34 -21.51 12.22 -10.24
N LEU A 35 -21.06 13.47 -10.38
CA LEU A 35 -19.68 13.81 -10.74
C LEU A 35 -18.67 13.51 -9.63
N ASP A 36 -19.03 13.76 -8.37
CA ASP A 36 -18.16 13.43 -7.22
C ASP A 36 -18.03 11.91 -7.07
N ALA A 37 -19.15 11.19 -7.22
CA ALA A 37 -19.18 9.74 -7.18
C ALA A 37 -18.35 9.12 -8.32
N GLU A 38 -18.45 9.67 -9.53
CA GLU A 38 -17.63 9.27 -10.67
C GLU A 38 -16.13 9.50 -10.43
N ALA A 39 -15.77 10.67 -9.89
CA ALA A 39 -14.39 11.02 -9.60
C ALA A 39 -13.78 10.10 -8.53
N ASP A 40 -14.52 9.77 -7.48
CA ASP A 40 -14.05 8.82 -6.46
C ASP A 40 -13.89 7.41 -7.05
N ALA A 41 -14.87 6.92 -7.80
CA ALA A 41 -14.78 5.61 -8.46
C ALA A 41 -13.55 5.52 -9.39
N ASN A 42 -13.30 6.56 -10.21
CA ASN A 42 -12.11 6.65 -11.04
C ASN A 42 -10.82 6.60 -10.21
N ARG A 43 -10.75 7.37 -9.12
CA ARG A 43 -9.59 7.40 -8.22
C ARG A 43 -9.29 6.03 -7.65
N TRP A 44 -10.29 5.27 -7.23
CA TRP A 44 -10.10 3.90 -6.74
C TRP A 44 -9.63 2.93 -7.82
N VAL A 45 -10.18 3.01 -9.05
CA VAL A 45 -9.74 2.19 -10.18
C VAL A 45 -8.29 2.49 -10.58
N VAL A 46 -7.90 3.76 -10.62
CA VAL A 46 -6.51 4.17 -10.89
C VAL A 46 -5.57 3.67 -9.78
N ARG A 47 -5.98 3.80 -8.51
CA ARG A 47 -5.23 3.27 -7.38
C ARG A 47 -5.03 1.76 -7.47
N LEU A 48 -6.06 1.00 -7.85
CA LEU A 48 -5.95 -0.45 -8.07
C LEU A 48 -4.95 -0.77 -9.18
N GLY A 49 -5.05 -0.07 -10.32
CA GLY A 49 -4.10 -0.21 -11.42
C GLY A 49 -2.65 0.08 -11.00
N GLY A 50 -2.42 1.14 -10.23
CA GLY A 50 -1.11 1.45 -9.66
C GLY A 50 -0.64 0.41 -8.64
N GLY A 51 -1.57 -0.17 -7.87
CA GLY A 51 -1.28 -1.24 -6.93
C GLY A 51 -0.71 -2.49 -7.61
N LEU A 52 -1.34 -2.91 -8.71
CA LEU A 52 -0.87 -4.01 -9.56
C LEU A 52 0.46 -3.69 -10.25
N ALA A 53 0.61 -2.48 -10.78
CA ALA A 53 1.83 -2.06 -11.45
C ALA A 53 3.05 -1.94 -10.52
N GLY A 54 2.83 -1.74 -9.21
CA GLY A 54 3.88 -1.65 -8.21
C GLY A 54 4.46 -3.00 -7.75
N ILE A 55 4.03 -4.13 -8.32
CA ILE A 55 4.59 -5.45 -8.03
C ILE A 55 5.53 -5.84 -9.17
N ASP A 56 6.83 -5.93 -8.87
CA ASP A 56 7.84 -6.24 -9.86
C ASP A 56 7.73 -7.68 -10.38
N VAL A 57 7.94 -7.85 -11.69
CA VAL A 57 7.92 -9.16 -12.37
C VAL A 57 8.92 -10.16 -11.76
N ARG A 58 10.04 -9.67 -11.22
CA ARG A 58 11.02 -10.53 -10.53
C ARG A 58 10.50 -11.04 -9.19
N ALA A 59 9.75 -10.22 -8.45
CA ALA A 59 9.10 -10.64 -7.21
C ALA A 59 8.04 -11.71 -7.51
N GLN A 60 7.30 -11.54 -8.61
CA GLN A 60 6.30 -12.50 -9.11
C GLN A 60 6.89 -13.89 -9.43
N ALA A 61 8.05 -13.95 -10.08
CA ALA A 61 8.66 -15.20 -10.55
C ALA A 61 9.21 -16.07 -9.41
N GLY A 62 9.53 -15.48 -8.26
CA GLY A 62 9.91 -16.19 -7.04
C GLY A 62 8.74 -16.50 -6.11
N ALA A 63 7.53 -16.04 -6.47
CA ALA A 63 6.35 -16.17 -5.64
C ALA A 63 5.68 -17.52 -5.82
N GLY A 64 5.31 -18.18 -4.71
CA GLY A 64 4.49 -19.38 -4.76
C GLY A 64 3.10 -19.13 -5.36
N GLY A 65 2.33 -20.21 -5.56
CA GLY A 65 1.02 -20.16 -6.20
C GLY A 65 0.02 -19.17 -5.58
N ALA A 66 0.09 -18.94 -4.26
CA ALA A 66 -0.84 -18.06 -3.54
C ALA A 66 -0.75 -16.58 -3.97
N ALA A 67 0.46 -16.07 -4.27
CA ALA A 67 0.63 -14.69 -4.75
C ALA A 67 0.11 -14.54 -6.19
N GLY A 68 0.36 -15.54 -7.03
CA GLY A 68 -0.16 -15.58 -8.40
C GLY A 68 -1.68 -15.60 -8.44
N GLU A 69 -2.32 -16.47 -7.66
CA GLU A 69 -3.79 -16.57 -7.55
C GLU A 69 -4.41 -15.23 -7.13
N SER A 70 -3.85 -14.61 -6.08
CA SER A 70 -4.32 -13.30 -5.60
C SER A 70 -4.18 -12.21 -6.68
N LEU A 71 -3.13 -12.25 -7.51
CA LEU A 71 -2.93 -11.25 -8.57
C LEU A 71 -3.83 -11.48 -9.78
N THR A 72 -4.13 -12.73 -10.10
CA THR A 72 -5.16 -13.07 -11.07
C THR A 72 -6.51 -12.50 -10.62
N GLU A 73 -6.90 -12.72 -9.37
CA GLU A 73 -8.17 -12.22 -8.83
C GLU A 73 -8.21 -10.68 -8.78
N ALA A 74 -7.12 -10.04 -8.36
CA ALA A 74 -7.00 -8.58 -8.41
C ALA A 74 -7.14 -8.02 -9.84
N THR A 75 -6.57 -8.71 -10.84
CA THR A 75 -6.66 -8.32 -12.25
C THR A 75 -8.08 -8.50 -12.79
N GLU A 76 -8.77 -9.57 -12.41
CA GLU A 76 -10.19 -9.76 -12.72
C GLU A 76 -11.06 -8.68 -12.08
N CYS A 77 -10.82 -8.31 -10.82
CA CYS A 77 -11.47 -7.18 -10.17
C CYS A 77 -11.22 -5.87 -10.94
N LEU A 78 -9.99 -5.60 -11.39
CA LEU A 78 -9.68 -4.40 -12.16
C LEU A 78 -10.42 -4.38 -13.51
N ARG A 79 -10.43 -5.50 -14.23
CA ARG A 79 -11.15 -5.63 -15.51
C ARG A 79 -12.65 -5.40 -15.31
N THR A 80 -13.20 -5.99 -14.26
CA THR A 80 -14.61 -5.86 -13.88
C THR A 80 -14.95 -4.43 -13.49
N ALA A 81 -14.13 -3.80 -12.64
CA ALA A 81 -14.34 -2.42 -12.19
C ALA A 81 -14.28 -1.44 -13.36
N ARG A 82 -13.32 -1.59 -14.29
CA ARG A 82 -13.24 -0.78 -15.51
C ARG A 82 -14.47 -0.94 -16.40
N ALA A 83 -14.94 -2.17 -16.60
CA ALA A 83 -16.13 -2.44 -17.40
C ALA A 83 -17.40 -1.84 -16.76
N GLN A 84 -17.52 -1.90 -15.44
CA GLN A 84 -18.62 -1.27 -14.70
C GLN A 84 -18.54 0.26 -14.79
N LEU A 85 -17.35 0.84 -14.64
CA LEU A 85 -17.12 2.28 -14.69
C LEU A 85 -17.56 2.89 -16.03
N THR A 86 -17.25 2.25 -17.15
CA THR A 86 -17.67 2.73 -18.48
C THR A 86 -19.20 2.80 -18.64
N ARG A 87 -19.94 1.92 -17.94
CA ARG A 87 -21.40 1.80 -18.03
C ARG A 87 -22.15 2.58 -16.94
N ALA A 88 -21.50 2.90 -15.83
CA ALA A 88 -22.08 3.59 -14.69
C ALA A 88 -22.51 5.01 -15.08
N ARG A 89 -23.71 5.41 -14.63
CA ARG A 89 -24.29 6.75 -14.84
C ARG A 89 -24.95 7.31 -13.58
N THR A 90 -24.97 6.56 -12.48
CA THR A 90 -25.63 6.95 -11.23
C THR A 90 -24.68 6.80 -10.04
N PRO A 91 -24.88 7.54 -8.94
CA PRO A 91 -24.04 7.45 -7.75
C PRO A 91 -23.94 6.02 -7.19
N ASP A 92 -25.06 5.29 -7.16
CA ASP A 92 -25.11 3.89 -6.71
C ASP A 92 -24.30 2.94 -7.60
N GLU A 93 -24.22 3.21 -8.90
CA GLU A 93 -23.39 2.45 -9.83
C GLU A 93 -21.91 2.74 -9.62
N TYR A 94 -21.54 4.00 -9.45
CA TYR A 94 -20.16 4.39 -9.12
C TYR A 94 -19.73 3.80 -7.77
N ALA A 95 -20.61 3.76 -6.77
CA ALA A 95 -20.33 3.08 -5.50
C ALA A 95 -20.12 1.55 -5.65
N ARG A 96 -20.76 0.89 -6.65
CA ARG A 96 -20.46 -0.51 -6.98
C ARG A 96 -19.08 -0.67 -7.61
N VAL A 97 -18.67 0.26 -8.47
CA VAL A 97 -17.32 0.30 -9.04
C VAL A 97 -16.28 0.45 -7.92
N THR A 98 -16.48 1.40 -7.01
CA THR A 98 -15.58 1.63 -5.86
C THR A 98 -15.41 0.37 -5.03
N ARG A 99 -16.51 -0.31 -4.67
CA ARG A 99 -16.45 -1.60 -3.93
C ARG A 99 -15.64 -2.66 -4.68
N THR A 100 -15.83 -2.79 -5.98
CA THR A 100 -15.08 -3.74 -6.82
C THR A 100 -13.59 -3.40 -6.85
N ALA A 101 -13.24 -2.11 -6.94
CA ALA A 101 -11.85 -1.66 -6.92
C ALA A 101 -11.17 -1.87 -5.56
N VAL A 102 -11.89 -1.62 -4.45
CA VAL A 102 -11.42 -1.89 -3.08
C VAL A 102 -11.17 -3.38 -2.87
N GLU A 103 -12.06 -4.24 -3.38
CA GLU A 103 -11.87 -5.69 -3.35
C GLU A 103 -10.55 -6.08 -4.03
N GLY A 104 -10.32 -5.58 -5.25
CA GLY A 104 -9.07 -5.80 -5.97
C GLY A 104 -7.84 -5.33 -5.20
N LEU A 105 -7.93 -4.19 -4.49
CA LEU A 105 -6.82 -3.70 -3.66
C LEU A 105 -6.51 -4.62 -2.49
N ARG A 106 -7.53 -5.29 -1.93
CA ARG A 106 -7.33 -6.31 -0.90
C ARG A 106 -6.56 -7.52 -1.45
N HIS A 107 -6.88 -7.96 -2.67
CA HIS A 107 -6.13 -9.03 -3.34
C HIS A 107 -4.69 -8.61 -3.68
N VAL A 108 -4.47 -7.36 -4.08
CA VAL A 108 -3.11 -6.79 -4.21
C VAL A 108 -2.36 -6.82 -2.88
N GLY A 109 -3.03 -6.47 -1.77
CA GLY A 109 -2.46 -6.57 -0.42
C GLY A 109 -2.09 -8.00 -0.05
N ALA A 110 -2.97 -8.97 -0.30
CA ALA A 110 -2.71 -10.39 -0.06
C ALA A 110 -1.51 -10.89 -0.88
N ALA A 111 -1.40 -10.47 -2.14
CA ALA A 111 -0.26 -10.79 -2.99
C ALA A 111 1.04 -10.19 -2.42
N ARG A 112 1.03 -8.92 -2.01
CA ARG A 112 2.20 -8.26 -1.39
C ARG A 112 2.61 -8.93 -0.08
N ALA A 113 1.65 -9.35 0.74
CA ALA A 113 1.93 -10.11 1.95
C ALA A 113 2.56 -11.46 1.65
N ALA A 114 2.03 -12.20 0.67
CA ALA A 114 2.59 -13.48 0.22
C ALA A 114 4.00 -13.34 -0.40
N LEU A 115 4.30 -12.17 -0.99
CA LEU A 115 5.60 -11.79 -1.53
C LEU A 115 6.58 -11.26 -0.46
N GLY A 116 6.14 -11.11 0.79
CA GLY A 116 6.95 -10.51 1.85
C GLY A 116 7.26 -9.03 1.61
N MET A 117 6.46 -8.32 0.81
CA MET A 117 6.60 -6.89 0.56
C MET A 117 5.97 -6.04 1.66
N ASP A 118 5.06 -6.62 2.45
CA ASP A 118 4.28 -5.94 3.49
C ASP A 118 4.84 -6.16 4.90
N THR A 119 6.17 -6.12 5.06
CA THR A 119 6.80 -6.25 6.38
C THR A 119 6.75 -4.90 7.08
N VAL A 120 5.97 -4.81 8.16
CA VAL A 120 6.28 -3.88 9.24
C VAL A 120 7.49 -4.46 9.97
N PRO A 121 8.65 -3.78 10.02
CA PRO A 121 9.77 -4.25 10.83
C PRO A 121 9.37 -4.21 12.31
N GLY A 122 9.06 -5.38 12.89
CA GLY A 122 8.83 -5.52 14.33
C GLY A 122 7.56 -6.24 14.81
N VAL A 123 6.91 -7.08 14.00
CA VAL A 123 5.94 -8.07 14.52
C VAL A 123 6.38 -9.46 14.12
N ASP A 124 6.64 -10.28 15.12
CA ASP A 124 7.64 -11.34 15.10
C ASP A 124 7.16 -12.67 14.51
N GLY A 125 8.14 -13.43 14.04
CA GLY A 125 8.41 -14.73 14.66
C GLY A 125 7.60 -15.92 14.16
N ARG A 126 7.99 -16.45 12.99
CA ARG A 126 8.07 -17.90 12.63
C ARG A 126 8.15 -18.02 11.10
N ALA A 127 9.32 -17.76 10.54
CA ALA A 127 9.72 -18.31 9.26
C ALA A 127 11.18 -18.75 9.44
N GLU A 128 11.29 -20.00 9.85
CA GLU A 128 12.37 -20.97 9.61
C GLU A 128 13.83 -20.46 9.58
N GLU A 129 14.58 -21.02 10.53
CA GLU A 129 16.04 -21.05 10.57
C GLU A 129 16.72 -21.27 9.20
N PRO A 130 17.69 -20.43 8.83
CA PRO A 130 18.92 -20.90 8.20
C PRO A 130 19.91 -21.29 9.31
N SER A 131 19.76 -22.50 9.83
CA SER A 131 20.61 -23.07 10.88
C SER A 131 21.98 -23.51 10.35
N THR A 132 22.72 -22.70 9.60
CA THR A 132 24.11 -23.03 9.25
C THR A 132 25.00 -21.82 8.99
N VAL A 133 25.20 -20.95 9.98
CA VAL A 133 26.55 -20.37 10.18
C VAL A 133 26.84 -20.37 11.66
N ARG A 134 27.37 -21.51 12.08
CA ARG A 134 28.09 -21.74 13.33
C ARG A 134 29.15 -20.65 13.48
N SER A 135 28.81 -19.60 14.21
CA SER A 135 29.75 -18.57 14.65
C SER A 135 30.84 -19.27 15.47
N ALA A 136 32.03 -19.33 14.87
CA ALA A 136 33.25 -19.77 15.51
C ALA A 136 33.66 -18.72 16.56
N ILE A 137 32.93 -18.65 17.67
CA ILE A 137 33.38 -17.96 18.88
C ILE A 137 33.94 -19.03 19.80
N SER A 138 35.22 -19.31 19.60
CA SER A 138 36.08 -19.97 20.58
C SER A 138 37.53 -19.73 20.18
N ARG A 139 38.12 -18.62 20.65
CA ARG A 139 39.54 -18.61 21.04
C ARG A 139 39.84 -17.47 22.02
N PRO A 140 40.83 -17.69 22.90
CA PRO A 140 40.74 -17.36 24.32
C PRO A 140 41.49 -16.07 24.66
N LEU A 141 41.20 -15.56 25.86
CA LEU A 141 42.03 -14.56 26.54
C LEU A 141 43.46 -15.07 26.76
N ASP A 142 44.45 -14.19 26.56
CA ASP A 142 45.68 -14.14 27.38
C ASP A 142 46.40 -12.77 27.23
N PRO A 143 47.30 -12.36 28.17
CA PRO A 143 47.28 -11.04 28.78
C PRO A 143 48.66 -10.37 28.82
N ALA A 144 48.86 -9.26 28.12
CA ALA A 144 49.98 -8.34 28.36
C ALA A 144 49.67 -7.07 27.55
N GLY A 145 49.35 -5.94 28.17
CA GLY A 145 50.30 -5.18 28.97
C GLY A 145 50.95 -4.14 28.07
N ARG A 146 50.44 -2.90 28.09
CA ARG A 146 51.21 -1.63 28.02
C ARG A 146 50.29 -0.42 27.87
N SER A 147 50.10 0.23 29.02
CA SER A 147 50.00 1.66 29.34
C SER A 147 49.96 2.71 28.22
N GLY A 148 49.03 3.67 28.34
CA GLY A 148 49.13 5.03 27.80
C GLY A 148 47.82 5.85 27.92
N PRO A 149 47.76 6.95 28.70
CA PRO A 149 46.53 7.74 28.92
C PRO A 149 46.53 9.06 28.08
N PRO A 150 45.69 10.09 28.34
CA PRO A 150 44.47 10.41 27.60
C PRO A 150 44.49 11.78 26.83
N GLN A 151 43.38 12.06 26.15
CA GLN A 151 42.96 13.28 25.41
C GLN A 151 43.67 14.63 25.70
N ARG A 152 43.90 15.44 24.63
CA ARG A 152 43.85 16.93 24.67
C ARG A 152 43.84 17.58 23.28
N GLY A 153 42.90 18.52 23.06
CA GLY A 153 43.02 19.72 22.19
C GLY A 153 42.93 19.50 20.68
N SER A 154 42.46 20.41 19.83
CA SER A 154 42.35 21.87 19.99
C SER A 154 41.37 22.45 18.95
N ARG A 155 40.64 23.48 19.37
CA ARG A 155 40.06 24.50 18.49
C ARG A 155 41.19 25.44 18.02
N ASP A 156 41.15 25.82 16.75
CA ASP A 156 41.43 27.17 16.20
C ASP A 156 41.34 27.06 14.67
N ARG A 157 40.31 27.60 14.00
CA ARG A 157 40.15 28.99 13.57
C ARG A 157 41.34 29.49 12.73
N VAL A 158 41.15 29.59 11.40
CA VAL A 158 41.47 30.77 10.59
C VAL A 158 40.45 30.86 9.44
N ASP A 159 40.00 32.08 9.23
CA ASP A 159 38.89 32.58 8.42
C ASP A 159 39.40 33.09 7.02
N PRO A 160 38.54 33.71 6.18
CA PRO A 160 38.48 33.51 4.72
C PRO A 160 39.11 34.65 3.89
N ALA A 161 39.32 34.42 2.59
CA ALA A 161 39.36 35.50 1.61
C ALA A 161 39.18 35.02 0.16
N ALA A 162 38.52 35.90 -0.63
CA ALA A 162 38.46 35.98 -2.09
C ALA A 162 37.60 34.92 -2.80
N GLY A 163 36.74 35.23 -3.75
CA GLY A 163 36.47 36.46 -4.50
C GLY A 163 35.60 36.02 -5.69
N ALA A 164 34.42 36.62 -5.82
CA ALA A 164 34.05 37.44 -6.98
C ALA A 164 33.78 36.71 -8.32
N SER A 165 32.53 36.90 -8.78
CA SER A 165 32.11 37.24 -10.15
C SER A 165 32.09 36.20 -11.27
N GLY A 166 30.97 36.23 -12.02
CA GLY A 166 30.84 35.71 -13.40
C GLY A 166 29.51 34.98 -13.63
N ARG A 167 28.37 35.68 -13.78
CA ARG A 167 27.73 36.08 -15.06
C ARG A 167 27.57 34.97 -16.12
N LEU A 168 26.28 34.71 -16.45
CA LEU A 168 25.67 34.59 -17.79
C LEU A 168 26.32 33.67 -18.83
N PHE A 169 25.59 32.66 -19.32
CA PHE A 169 25.35 32.31 -20.74
C PHE A 169 24.26 31.20 -20.74
N ALA A 170 23.04 31.45 -21.25
CA ALA A 170 22.60 31.34 -22.65
C ALA A 170 22.18 29.90 -23.04
N THR A 171 20.87 29.67 -23.24
CA THR A 171 20.20 29.45 -24.54
C THR A 171 20.56 28.15 -25.26
N GLY A 172 19.54 27.33 -25.49
CA GLY A 172 19.29 26.73 -26.81
C GLY A 172 19.48 25.21 -26.93
N GLY A 173 18.44 24.55 -27.45
CA GLY A 173 18.62 23.51 -28.46
C GLY A 173 18.17 22.09 -28.09
N LEU A 174 16.89 21.82 -28.26
CA LEU A 174 16.36 20.51 -28.67
C LEU A 174 16.14 20.55 -30.21
N PRO A 175 15.91 19.43 -30.90
CA PRO A 175 16.74 18.27 -31.23
C PRO A 175 17.10 18.26 -32.75
N PRO A 176 17.53 17.12 -33.33
CA PRO A 176 16.57 16.50 -34.26
C PRO A 176 16.48 14.97 -34.19
N ALA A 177 15.29 14.49 -34.55
CA ALA A 177 14.99 13.11 -34.92
C ALA A 177 15.78 12.71 -36.18
N SER A 178 16.15 11.44 -36.29
CA SER A 178 16.54 10.83 -37.56
C SER A 178 15.82 9.49 -37.70
N TYR A 179 15.18 9.37 -38.85
CA TYR A 179 14.69 8.16 -39.50
C TYR A 179 15.82 7.16 -39.73
#